data_AF-A0A3S1F2E4-F1
#
_entry.id   AF-A0A3S1F2E4-F1
#
_cell.length_a   1.000
_cell.length_b   1.000
_cell.length_c   1.000
_cell.angle_alpha   90.00
_cell.angle_beta   90.00
_cell.angle_gamma   90.00
#
_symmetry.space_group_name_H-M   'P 1'
#
loop_
_entity.id
_entity.type
_entity.pdbx_description
1 polymer ?
#
loop_
_entity_poly.entity_id
_entity_poly.type
_entity_poly.pdbx_seq_one_letter_code
_entity_poly.pdbx_strand_id
1 'polypeptide(L)' 'REPFRHISMVAPVAVGMICGFGPLGYTLALQALAARL' A
#
# COMPACT_ATOMS: atom_id res chain seq x y z
N ARG A 1 7.89 11.43 -7.40
CA ARG A 1 8.10 10.94 -8.79
C ARG A 1 7.34 11.91 -9.70
N GLU A 2 6.96 11.54 -10.92
CA GLU A 2 6.11 12.38 -11.76
C GLU A 2 4.79 12.68 -11.03
N PRO A 3 4.24 13.91 -11.10
CA PRO A 3 3.11 14.35 -10.27
C PRO A 3 1.85 13.47 -10.38
N PHE A 4 1.59 12.90 -11.57
CA PHE A 4 0.44 12.02 -11.79
C PHE A 4 0.48 10.72 -10.96
N ARG A 5 1.63 10.34 -10.40
CA ARG A 5 1.78 9.14 -9.55
C ARG A 5 1.47 9.40 -8.07
N HIS A 6 1.26 10.66 -7.68
CA HIS A 6 1.00 11.01 -6.28
C HIS A 6 -0.45 10.74 -5.88
N ILE A 7 -1.35 10.59 -6.87
CA ILE A 7 -2.78 10.36 -6.66
C ILE A 7 -3.11 8.92 -7.03
N SER A 8 -3.69 8.18 -6.08
CA SER A 8 -4.20 6.84 -6.31
C SER A 8 -5.73 6.86 -6.26
N MET A 9 -6.38 6.34 -7.30
CA MET A 9 -7.84 6.19 -7.34
C MET A 9 -8.35 5.03 -6.47
N VAL A 10 -7.45 4.14 -6.02
CA VAL A 10 -7.77 2.96 -5.21
C VAL A 10 -7.59 3.25 -3.71
N ALA A 11 -6.65 4.14 -3.37
CA ALA A 11 -6.36 4.51 -1.98
C ALA A 11 -7.60 4.92 -1.15
N PRO A 12 -8.60 5.63 -1.69
CA PRO A 12 -9.78 6.03 -0.92
C PRO A 12 -10.63 4.88 -0.38
N VAL A 13 -10.54 3.69 -0.99
CA VAL A 13 -11.32 2.49 -0.61
C VAL A 13 -10.44 1.35 -0.09
N ALA A 14 -9.13 1.51 -0.08
CA ALA A 14 -8.21 0.54 0.50
C ALA A 14 -8.15 0.65 2.03
N VAL A 15 -7.84 -0.45 2.71
CA VAL A 15 -7.59 -0.45 4.16
C VAL A 15 -6.38 0.43 4.53
N GLY A 16 -5.37 0.46 3.66
CA GLY A 16 -4.14 1.24 3.82
C GLY A 16 -3.26 1.14 2.58
N MET A 17 -2.15 1.87 2.57
CA MET A 17 -1.17 1.89 1.48
C MET A 17 0.25 1.74 2.02
N ILE A 18 1.08 0.97 1.31
CA ILE A 18 2.52 0.85 1.54
C ILE A 18 3.22 1.20 0.23
N CYS A 19 4.18 2.13 0.25
CA CYS A 19 4.96 2.52 -0.93
C CYS A 19 6.44 2.71 -0.57
N GLY A 20 7.34 2.47 -1.53
CA GLY A 20 8.79 2.71 -1.37
C GLY A 20 9.61 1.54 -0.80
N PHE A 21 8.99 0.45 -0.35
CA PHE A 21 9.67 -0.67 0.30
C PHE A 21 10.08 -1.81 -0.63
N GLY A 22 9.96 -1.64 -1.96
CA GLY A 22 10.30 -2.70 -2.92
C GLY A 22 9.55 -4.02 -2.62
N PRO A 23 10.21 -5.19 -2.79
CA PRO A 23 9.58 -6.49 -2.51
C PRO A 23 9.12 -6.69 -1.06
N LEU A 24 9.76 -6.03 -0.08
CA LEU A 24 9.37 -6.14 1.33
C LEU A 24 7.95 -5.62 1.59
N GLY A 25 7.46 -4.69 0.75
CA GLY A 25 6.10 -4.15 0.85
C GLY A 25 5.00 -5.22 0.77
N TYR A 26 5.23 -6.32 0.06
CA TYR A 26 4.26 -7.43 -0.03
C TYR A 26 4.14 -8.17 1.31
N THR A 27 5.25 -8.49 1.95
CA THR A 27 5.25 -9.15 3.27
C THR A 27 4.58 -8.27 4.32
N LEU A 28 4.88 -6.97 4.31
CA LEU A 28 4.24 -6.00 5.22
C LEU A 28 2.73 -5.92 4.99
N ALA A 29 2.27 -5.90 3.73
CA ALA A 29 0.85 -5.89 3.41
C ALA A 29 0.13 -7.17 3.91
N LEU A 30 0.76 -8.34 3.75
CA LEU A 30 0.22 -9.61 4.26
C LEU A 30 0.18 -9.64 5.79
N GLN A 31 1.21 -9.14 6.47
CA GLN A 31 1.22 -9.04 7.93
C GLN A 31 0.12 -8.09 8.44
N ALA A 32 -0.05 -6.93 7.80
CA ALA A 32 -1.10 -5.99 8.14
C ALA A 32 -2.50 -6.58 7.92
N LEU A 33 -2.69 -7.36 6.85
CA LEU A 33 -3.93 -8.09 6.61
C LEU A 33 -4.17 -9.14 7.69
N ALA A 34 -3.18 -9.97 8.01
CA ALA A 34 -3.28 -11.00 9.03
C ALA A 34 -3.57 -10.44 10.43
N ALA A 35 -3.00 -9.28 10.77
CA ALA A 35 -3.26 -8.60 12.05
C ALA A 35 -4.63 -7.92 12.13
N ARG A 36 -5.33 -7.76 10.99
CA ARG A 36 -6.63 -7.11 10.89
C ARG A 36 -7.80 -8.09 10.83
N LEU A 37 -7.57 -9.33 10.40
CA LEU A 37 -8.53 -10.44 10.44
C LEU A 37 -8.76 -10.87 11.90
#